data_AF-A0A8C5KS14-F1
#
_entry.id   AF-A0A8C5KS14-F1
#
_cell.length_a   1.000
_cell.length_b   1.000
_cell.length_c   1.000
_cell.angle_alpha   90.00
_cell.angle_beta   90.00
_cell.angle_gamma   90.00
#
_symmetry.space_group_name_H-M   'P 1'
#
loop_
_entity.id
_entity.type
_entity.pdbx_description
1 polymer ?
#
loop_
_entity_poly.entity_id
_entity_poly.type
_entity_poly.pdbx_seq_one_letter_code
_entity_poly.pdbx_strand_id
1 'polypeptide(L)'
;MVVEHPEFLKAGKVPGLQIWRVEKFDLVPVPPNLYGDFFTGDAYVILKTVQLRNGNLQYDLHYWLGNECSQDESGAAAIFTVQLDDYLHGRAVQHREVQGFESSTFLGYFKSGLKYKKGGVASGFKHVVPNEVVVQRLFQVKGRRVVRATEVPVSWDSFNNGDCFILDLGNNIYQWCGSKSNRFERLKATQVSKGIRDNERSGRAQVHVSEEGSEPEGMLQVLGPMPALPAGTEDTAKEDAANRKLAKLYK
;
A
#
# COMPACT_ATOMS: atom_id res chain seq x y z
N MET A 1 -32.83 9.84 2.30
CA MET A 1 -32.80 9.25 0.96
C MET A 1 -31.62 8.28 0.98
N VAL A 2 -31.87 6.98 0.95
CA VAL A 2 -30.78 5.99 1.00
C VAL A 2 -30.06 6.06 -0.35
N VAL A 3 -28.75 6.27 -0.33
CA VAL A 3 -27.94 6.27 -1.56
C VAL A 3 -27.85 4.82 -2.05
N GLU A 4 -28.47 4.52 -3.19
CA GLU A 4 -28.42 3.19 -3.81
C GLU A 4 -27.25 3.12 -4.79
N HIS A 5 -26.04 2.96 -4.26
CA HIS A 5 -24.86 2.64 -5.06
C HIS A 5 -24.82 1.13 -5.33
N PRO A 6 -24.53 0.64 -6.55
CA PRO A 6 -24.52 -0.79 -6.86
C PRO A 6 -23.51 -1.58 -6.00
N GLU A 7 -22.38 -0.97 -5.65
CA GLU A 7 -21.41 -1.59 -4.74
C GLU A 7 -21.88 -1.67 -3.28
N PHE A 8 -22.81 -0.80 -2.84
CA PHE A 8 -23.35 -0.88 -1.48
C PHE A 8 -24.19 -2.16 -1.28
N LEU A 9 -24.89 -2.59 -2.34
CA LEU A 9 -25.65 -3.84 -2.33
C LEU A 9 -24.76 -5.07 -2.08
N LYS A 10 -23.48 -5.00 -2.42
CA LYS A 10 -22.48 -6.06 -2.23
C LYS A 10 -21.67 -5.88 -0.94
N ALA A 11 -21.67 -4.69 -0.36
CA ALA A 11 -20.85 -4.34 0.79
C ALA A 11 -21.32 -5.06 2.07
N GLY A 12 -20.37 -5.63 2.82
CA GLY A 12 -20.59 -6.08 4.20
C GLY A 12 -21.54 -7.27 4.36
N LYS A 13 -21.84 -8.02 3.30
CA LYS A 13 -22.79 -9.15 3.38
C LYS A 13 -22.21 -10.37 4.10
N VAL A 14 -20.89 -10.56 4.02
CA VAL A 14 -20.19 -11.69 4.64
C VAL A 14 -18.87 -11.23 5.27
N PRO A 15 -18.34 -11.95 6.27
CA PRO A 15 -17.03 -11.66 6.84
C PRO A 15 -15.94 -11.68 5.78
N GLY A 16 -15.12 -10.63 5.75
CA GLY A 16 -14.18 -10.43 4.65
C GLY A 16 -13.52 -9.07 4.67
N LEU A 17 -12.70 -8.80 3.66
CA LEU A 17 -12.14 -7.49 3.36
C LEU A 17 -12.60 -7.10 1.96
N GLN A 18 -13.11 -5.89 1.81
CA GLN A 18 -13.50 -5.31 0.52
C GLN A 18 -12.75 -3.99 0.35
N ILE A 19 -12.20 -3.76 -0.84
CA ILE A 19 -11.45 -2.54 -1.16
C ILE A 19 -11.98 -2.01 -2.47
N TRP A 20 -12.36 -0.73 -2.45
CA TRP A 20 -12.72 0.02 -3.64
C TRP A 20 -11.74 1.17 -3.81
N ARG A 21 -11.41 1.45 -5.05
CA ARG A 21 -10.70 2.65 -5.46
C ARG A 21 -11.73 3.69 -5.89
N VAL A 22 -11.52 4.94 -5.50
CA VAL A 22 -12.32 6.05 -6.00
C VAL A 22 -11.81 6.40 -7.39
N GLU A 23 -12.65 6.26 -8.40
CA GLU A 23 -12.31 6.60 -9.78
C GLU A 23 -13.41 7.51 -10.34
N LYS A 24 -13.09 8.78 -10.62
CA LYS A 24 -14.03 9.74 -11.23
C LYS A 24 -15.41 9.78 -10.54
N PHE A 25 -15.42 9.91 -9.21
CA PHE A 25 -16.62 9.91 -8.36
C PHE A 25 -17.42 8.59 -8.34
N ASP A 26 -16.79 7.47 -8.63
CA ASP A 26 -17.38 6.13 -8.52
C ASP A 26 -16.53 5.21 -7.62
N LEU A 27 -17.13 4.16 -7.06
CA LEU A 27 -16.42 3.10 -6.32
C LEU A 27 -16.15 1.91 -7.23
N VAL A 28 -14.89 1.75 -7.62
CA VAL A 28 -14.44 0.64 -8.46
C VAL A 28 -13.77 -0.44 -7.60
N PRO A 29 -14.24 -1.69 -7.61
CA PRO A 29 -13.65 -2.74 -6.78
C PRO A 29 -12.22 -3.07 -7.22
N VAL A 30 -11.31 -3.13 -6.24
CA VAL A 30 -9.92 -3.56 -6.47
C VAL A 30 -9.90 -5.09 -6.62
N PRO A 31 -9.15 -5.66 -7.59
CA PRO A 31 -8.99 -7.10 -7.69
C PRO A 31 -8.41 -7.70 -6.38
N PRO A 32 -9.01 -8.77 -5.81
CA PRO A 32 -8.59 -9.31 -4.51
C PRO A 32 -7.12 -9.74 -4.43
N ASN A 33 -6.52 -10.18 -5.54
CA ASN A 33 -5.10 -10.53 -5.61
C ASN A 33 -4.18 -9.30 -5.45
N LEU A 34 -4.69 -8.09 -5.69
CA LEU A 34 -3.95 -6.83 -5.58
C LEU A 34 -4.24 -6.10 -4.26
N TYR A 35 -4.94 -6.72 -3.31
CA TYR A 35 -5.14 -6.12 -1.99
C TYR A 35 -3.81 -5.89 -1.29
N GLY A 36 -3.55 -4.63 -0.94
CA GLY A 36 -2.27 -4.16 -0.41
C GLY A 36 -1.53 -3.22 -1.36
N ASP A 37 -1.96 -3.14 -2.63
CA ASP A 37 -1.43 -2.19 -3.61
C ASP A 37 -2.26 -0.92 -3.57
N PHE A 38 -1.61 0.20 -3.28
CA PHE A 38 -2.25 1.51 -3.21
C PHE A 38 -1.46 2.50 -4.06
N PHE A 39 -2.13 3.15 -4.99
CA PHE A 39 -1.55 4.23 -5.78
C PHE A 39 -1.45 5.52 -4.96
N THR A 40 -0.30 6.20 -5.02
CA THR A 40 -0.03 7.42 -4.24
C THR A 40 -0.89 8.60 -4.65
N GLY A 41 -1.35 8.61 -5.90
CA GLY A 41 -2.26 9.62 -6.48
C GLY A 41 -3.74 9.35 -6.27
N ASP A 42 -4.12 8.28 -5.57
CA ASP A 42 -5.52 7.83 -5.47
C ASP A 42 -6.06 7.85 -4.03
N ALA A 43 -7.38 7.77 -3.91
CA ALA A 43 -8.09 7.53 -2.66
C ALA A 43 -8.86 6.20 -2.72
N TYR A 44 -9.00 5.54 -1.57
CA TYR A 44 -9.63 4.21 -1.47
C TYR A 44 -10.61 4.17 -0.31
N VAL A 45 -11.65 3.35 -0.44
CA VAL A 45 -12.57 2.98 0.64
C VAL A 45 -12.40 1.48 0.93
N ILE A 46 -12.24 1.14 2.20
CA ILE A 46 -11.95 -0.21 2.66
C ILE A 46 -13.00 -0.57 3.72
N LEU A 47 -13.68 -1.69 3.51
CA LEU A 47 -14.61 -2.25 4.48
C LEU A 47 -14.06 -3.58 5.00
N LYS A 48 -13.78 -3.62 6.31
CA LYS A 48 -13.53 -4.86 7.02
C LYS A 48 -14.81 -5.31 7.71
N THR A 49 -15.27 -6.53 7.38
CA THR A 49 -16.42 -7.16 8.02
C THR A 49 -15.96 -8.34 8.88
N VAL A 50 -16.38 -8.36 10.15
CA VAL A 50 -16.04 -9.40 11.12
C VAL A 50 -17.31 -9.99 11.71
N GLN A 51 -17.39 -11.33 11.76
CA GLN A 51 -18.48 -12.03 12.45
C GLN A 51 -18.25 -11.95 13.96
N LEU A 52 -19.19 -11.34 14.68
CA LEU A 52 -19.20 -11.36 16.14
C LEU A 52 -19.79 -12.69 16.65
N ARG A 53 -19.40 -13.05 17.87
CA ARG A 53 -19.87 -14.28 18.55
C ARG A 53 -21.38 -14.32 18.78
N ASN A 54 -22.02 -13.15 18.83
CA ASN A 54 -23.47 -13.02 19.00
C ASN A 54 -24.26 -13.14 17.69
N GLY A 55 -23.60 -13.46 16.57
CA GLY A 55 -24.25 -13.57 15.25
C GLY A 55 -24.33 -12.27 14.46
N ASN A 56 -24.06 -11.11 15.06
CA ASN A 56 -24.03 -9.84 14.35
C ASN A 56 -22.72 -9.64 13.58
N LEU A 57 -22.75 -8.77 12.57
CA LEU A 57 -21.57 -8.31 11.85
C LEU A 57 -21.06 -6.99 12.46
N GLN A 58 -19.75 -6.89 12.65
CA GLN A 58 -19.04 -5.65 12.93
C GLN A 58 -18.41 -5.14 11.64
N TYR A 59 -18.46 -3.82 11.46
CA TYR A 59 -17.90 -3.12 10.31
C TYR A 59 -16.86 -2.09 10.76
N ASP A 60 -15.68 -2.17 10.17
CA ASP A 60 -14.66 -1.13 10.25
C ASP A 60 -14.50 -0.54 8.83
N LEU A 61 -14.86 0.73 8.67
CA LEU A 61 -14.75 1.48 7.43
C LEU A 61 -13.51 2.36 7.51
N HIS A 62 -12.59 2.17 6.58
CA HIS A 62 -11.42 3.01 6.43
C HIS A 62 -11.50 3.72 5.09
N TYR A 63 -11.13 4.99 5.04
CA TYR A 63 -10.77 5.62 3.78
C TYR A 63 -9.30 6.02 3.81
N TRP A 64 -8.57 5.54 2.82
CA TRP A 64 -7.14 5.75 2.69
C TRP A 64 -6.86 6.83 1.66
N LEU A 65 -5.98 7.77 2.01
CA LEU A 65 -5.62 8.91 1.19
C LEU A 65 -4.13 8.86 0.83
N GLY A 66 -3.85 8.78 -0.47
CA GLY A 66 -2.51 8.89 -1.00
C GLY A 66 -1.94 10.30 -0.85
N ASN A 67 -0.62 10.42 -0.74
CA ASN A 67 0.04 11.72 -0.57
C ASN A 67 -0.13 12.66 -1.77
N GLU A 68 -0.38 12.10 -2.96
CA GLU A 68 -0.55 12.83 -4.22
C GLU A 68 -2.02 12.84 -4.68
N CYS A 69 -2.95 12.33 -3.86
CA CYS A 69 -4.36 12.25 -4.25
C CYS A 69 -5.01 13.62 -4.40
N SER A 70 -5.94 13.71 -5.35
CA SER A 70 -6.63 14.97 -5.64
C SER A 70 -7.66 15.33 -4.57
N GLN A 71 -8.05 16.61 -4.53
CA GLN A 71 -9.04 17.09 -3.57
C GLN A 71 -10.43 16.47 -3.83
N ASP A 72 -10.79 16.24 -5.09
CA ASP A 72 -12.02 15.52 -5.46
C ASP A 72 -12.02 14.09 -4.95
N GLU A 73 -10.94 13.33 -5.19
CA GLU A 73 -10.89 11.93 -4.79
C GLU A 73 -10.90 11.77 -3.27
N SER A 74 -10.15 12.60 -2.55
CA SER A 74 -10.15 12.59 -1.09
C SER A 74 -11.50 13.01 -0.49
N GLY A 75 -12.16 14.01 -1.08
CA GLY A 75 -13.52 14.41 -0.71
C GLY A 75 -14.55 13.30 -1.00
N ALA A 76 -14.47 12.68 -2.18
CA ALA A 76 -15.34 11.60 -2.58
C ALA A 76 -15.18 10.36 -1.69
N ALA A 77 -13.95 9.98 -1.32
CA ALA A 77 -13.69 8.87 -0.40
C ALA A 77 -14.34 9.11 0.98
N ALA A 78 -14.29 10.33 1.49
CA ALA A 78 -14.96 10.69 2.74
C ALA A 78 -16.49 10.62 2.60
N ILE A 79 -17.05 11.16 1.51
CA ILE A 79 -18.50 11.11 1.23
C ILE A 79 -18.99 9.67 1.12
N PHE A 80 -18.29 8.82 0.35
CA PHE A 80 -18.64 7.42 0.21
C PHE A 80 -18.57 6.67 1.54
N THR A 81 -17.61 6.98 2.39
CA THR A 81 -17.49 6.37 3.74
C THR A 81 -18.71 6.70 4.58
N VAL A 82 -19.15 7.96 4.60
CA VAL A 82 -20.36 8.39 5.35
C VAL A 82 -21.61 7.73 4.79
N GLN A 83 -21.78 7.74 3.47
CA GLN A 83 -22.95 7.14 2.81
C GLN A 83 -23.01 5.63 3.00
N LEU A 84 -21.86 4.95 3.00
CA LEU A 84 -21.78 3.51 3.23
C LEU A 84 -22.07 3.16 4.70
N ASP A 85 -21.63 3.99 5.65
CA ASP A 85 -22.01 3.83 7.06
C ASP A 85 -23.52 4.01 7.26
N ASP A 86 -24.12 5.04 6.64
CA ASP A 86 -25.58 5.24 6.64
C ASP A 86 -26.32 4.02 6.08
N TYR A 87 -25.82 3.45 4.98
CA TYR A 87 -26.35 2.20 4.39
C TYR A 87 -26.23 1.01 5.35
N LEU A 88 -25.16 0.95 6.15
CA LEU A 88 -24.94 -0.06 7.20
C LEU A 88 -25.64 0.27 8.53
N HIS A 89 -26.52 1.28 8.52
CA HIS A 89 -27.33 1.78 9.63
C HIS A 89 -26.53 2.48 10.74
N GLY A 90 -25.44 3.18 10.40
CA GLY A 90 -24.62 3.94 11.33
C GLY A 90 -23.89 3.06 12.36
N ARG A 91 -23.60 1.81 12.00
CA ARG A 91 -22.99 0.81 12.89
C ARG A 91 -21.50 0.60 12.62
N ALA A 92 -20.95 1.21 11.57
CA ALA A 92 -19.54 1.07 11.25
C ALA A 92 -18.69 2.02 12.08
N VAL A 93 -17.50 1.57 12.47
CA VAL A 93 -16.47 2.47 13.00
C VAL A 93 -15.71 3.05 11.81
N GLN A 94 -15.70 4.38 11.69
CA GLN A 94 -15.03 5.07 10.59
C GLN A 94 -13.59 5.47 10.96
N HIS A 95 -12.66 5.26 10.05
CA HIS A 95 -11.23 5.51 10.23
C HIS A 95 -10.68 6.31 9.04
N ARG A 96 -9.95 7.38 9.32
CA ARG A 96 -9.22 8.13 8.30
C ARG A 96 -7.77 7.64 8.28
N GLU A 97 -7.35 7.09 7.16
CA GLU A 97 -6.00 6.56 6.98
C GLU A 97 -5.23 7.44 5.98
N VAL A 98 -4.01 7.83 6.34
CA VAL A 98 -3.13 8.62 5.47
C VAL A 98 -1.89 7.80 5.15
N GLN A 99 -1.44 7.84 3.91
CA GLN A 99 -0.23 7.15 3.46
C GLN A 99 0.95 7.35 4.44
N GLY A 100 1.50 6.25 4.93
CA GLY A 100 2.64 6.23 5.85
C GLY A 100 2.29 6.38 7.33
N PHE A 101 1.07 6.83 7.65
CA PHE A 101 0.57 7.08 9.01
C PHE A 101 -0.68 6.26 9.34
N GLU A 102 -0.84 5.11 8.68
CA GLU A 102 -2.02 4.27 8.89
C GLU A 102 -2.07 3.67 10.30
N SER A 103 -3.30 3.44 10.77
CA SER A 103 -3.57 2.79 12.04
C SER A 103 -3.05 1.35 12.05
N SER A 104 -2.69 0.86 13.25
CA SER A 104 -2.30 -0.54 13.42
C SER A 104 -3.40 -1.53 13.02
N THR A 105 -4.66 -1.11 13.12
CA THR A 105 -5.83 -1.89 12.71
C THR A 105 -5.81 -2.10 11.20
N PHE A 106 -5.68 -1.01 10.43
CA PHE A 106 -5.60 -1.05 8.97
C PHE A 106 -4.40 -1.85 8.47
N LEU A 107 -3.22 -1.57 9.02
CA LEU A 107 -1.98 -2.27 8.70
C LEU A 107 -2.08 -3.78 9.00
N GLY A 108 -2.88 -4.14 10.01
CA GLY A 108 -3.12 -5.53 10.40
C GLY A 108 -3.80 -6.38 9.34
N TYR A 109 -4.49 -5.77 8.36
CA TYR A 109 -5.18 -6.48 7.28
C TYR A 109 -4.22 -7.03 6.22
N PHE A 110 -3.08 -6.37 6.00
CA PHE A 110 -2.15 -6.66 4.91
C PHE A 110 -0.87 -7.32 5.43
N LYS A 111 -0.93 -8.63 5.72
CA LYS A 111 0.20 -9.37 6.31
C LYS A 111 1.46 -9.36 5.44
N SER A 112 1.28 -9.37 4.11
CA SER A 112 2.37 -9.29 3.14
C SER A 112 3.00 -7.89 3.04
N GLY A 113 2.45 -6.89 3.73
CA GLY A 113 2.86 -5.49 3.67
C GLY A 113 2.05 -4.68 2.64
N LEU A 114 2.15 -3.36 2.76
CA LEU A 114 1.61 -2.41 1.78
C LEU A 114 2.64 -2.12 0.69
N LYS A 115 2.15 -1.95 -0.53
CA LYS A 115 2.91 -1.49 -1.70
C LYS A 115 2.35 -0.13 -2.15
N TYR A 116 3.11 0.94 -1.98
CA TYR A 116 2.78 2.25 -2.55
C TYR A 116 3.32 2.34 -3.97
N LYS A 117 2.41 2.53 -4.92
CA LYS A 117 2.70 2.57 -6.35
C LYS A 117 2.58 4.00 -6.85
N LYS A 118 3.50 4.43 -7.71
CA LYS A 118 3.43 5.76 -8.30
C LYS A 118 2.26 5.87 -9.28
N GLY A 119 1.73 7.08 -9.40
CA GLY A 119 0.62 7.40 -10.30
C GLY A 119 -0.73 7.23 -9.61
N GLY A 120 -1.77 7.08 -10.43
CA GLY A 120 -3.16 7.05 -10.00
C GLY A 120 -4.10 7.19 -11.19
N VAL A 121 -5.40 7.15 -10.93
CA VAL A 121 -6.42 7.58 -11.89
C VAL A 121 -6.26 9.08 -12.10
N ALA A 122 -6.42 9.48 -13.36
CA ALA A 122 -6.49 10.89 -13.67
C ALA A 122 -7.72 11.47 -12.97
N SER A 123 -7.51 12.50 -12.13
CA SER A 123 -8.59 13.21 -11.41
C SER A 123 -9.82 13.38 -12.31
N GLY A 124 -11.02 13.37 -11.71
CA GLY A 124 -12.26 13.64 -12.43
C GLY A 124 -12.24 14.99 -13.18
N PHE A 125 -11.26 15.85 -12.88
CA PHE A 125 -11.06 17.15 -13.48
C PHE A 125 -9.97 17.25 -14.57
N LYS A 126 -9.08 16.25 -14.76
CA LYS A 126 -8.02 16.30 -15.80
C LYS A 126 -7.65 14.91 -16.35
N HIS A 127 -7.21 14.85 -17.60
CA HIS A 127 -6.88 13.62 -18.33
C HIS A 127 -5.39 13.22 -18.17
N VAL A 128 -5.11 11.93 -17.93
CA VAL A 128 -3.76 11.34 -18.08
C VAL A 128 -3.89 9.96 -18.75
N VAL A 129 -2.92 9.61 -19.59
CA VAL A 129 -2.93 8.42 -20.47
C VAL A 129 -2.35 7.21 -19.73
N PRO A 130 -2.99 6.01 -19.78
CA PRO A 130 -2.40 4.78 -19.24
C PRO A 130 -1.28 4.27 -20.16
N ASN A 131 -0.08 4.00 -19.62
CA ASN A 131 1.03 3.44 -20.39
C ASN A 131 1.00 1.90 -20.40
N GLU A 132 1.34 1.33 -21.56
CA GLU A 132 1.48 -0.10 -21.86
C GLU A 132 2.59 -0.81 -21.06
N VAL A 133 2.44 -2.14 -20.96
CA VAL A 133 3.12 -3.06 -20.03
C VAL A 133 4.54 -3.42 -20.48
N VAL A 134 5.49 -2.51 -20.28
CA VAL A 134 6.88 -2.89 -19.98
C VAL A 134 7.10 -2.56 -18.51
N VAL A 135 7.08 -3.58 -17.65
CA VAL A 135 7.26 -3.38 -16.21
C VAL A 135 8.74 -3.13 -15.95
N GLN A 136 9.08 -1.90 -15.60
CA GLN A 136 10.38 -1.51 -15.07
C GLN A 136 10.16 -0.53 -13.92
N ARG A 137 10.27 -1.01 -12.69
CA ARG A 137 10.04 -0.22 -11.47
C ARG A 137 10.92 -0.69 -10.32
N LEU A 138 11.19 0.20 -9.38
CA LEU A 138 12.02 -0.05 -8.21
C LEU A 138 11.20 0.24 -6.94
N PHE A 139 11.21 -0.69 -5.99
CA PHE A 139 10.65 -0.46 -4.65
C PHE A 139 11.76 -0.35 -3.62
N GLN A 140 11.67 0.64 -2.75
CA GLN A 140 12.41 0.69 -1.49
C GLN A 140 11.57 0.01 -0.40
N VAL A 141 12.16 -0.99 0.27
CA VAL A 141 11.54 -1.74 1.37
C VAL A 141 12.18 -1.29 2.67
N LYS A 142 11.42 -0.54 3.48
CA LYS A 142 11.91 0.09 4.70
C LYS A 142 11.00 -0.12 5.89
N GLY A 143 11.60 -0.28 7.06
CA GLY A 143 10.95 -0.17 8.36
C GLY A 143 11.29 -1.31 9.32
N ARG A 144 10.81 -1.21 10.55
CA ARG A 144 11.08 -2.21 11.60
C ARG A 144 9.87 -3.02 12.04
N ARG A 145 8.81 -2.34 12.52
CA ARG A 145 7.58 -3.00 12.99
C ARG A 145 6.58 -3.21 11.87
N VAL A 146 6.47 -2.21 11.01
CA VAL A 146 5.59 -2.21 9.83
C VAL A 146 6.49 -1.84 8.67
N VAL A 147 6.82 -2.85 7.88
CA VAL A 147 7.67 -2.68 6.71
C VAL A 147 6.78 -2.43 5.50
N ARG A 148 7.11 -1.39 4.74
CA ARG A 148 6.38 -0.94 3.55
C ARG A 148 7.30 -0.99 2.33
N ALA A 149 6.73 -1.23 1.16
CA ALA A 149 7.43 -1.13 -0.12
C ALA A 149 6.91 0.12 -0.85
N THR A 150 7.80 1.09 -1.07
CA THR A 150 7.45 2.35 -1.74
C THR A 150 8.14 2.41 -3.09
N GLU A 151 7.39 2.71 -4.15
CA GLU A 151 7.96 2.87 -5.49
C GLU A 151 8.84 4.13 -5.58
N VAL A 152 10.07 3.96 -6.02
CA VAL A 152 11.12 4.98 -6.14
C VAL A 152 11.67 5.00 -7.57
N PRO A 153 12.35 6.09 -8.00
CA PRO A 153 12.99 6.14 -9.31
C PRO A 153 13.94 4.95 -9.54
N VAL A 154 13.95 4.39 -10.76
CA VAL A 154 14.88 3.31 -11.14
C VAL A 154 16.28 3.90 -11.39
N SER A 155 16.99 4.18 -10.30
CA SER A 155 18.37 4.74 -10.29
C SER A 155 19.09 4.30 -9.02
N TRP A 156 20.42 4.16 -9.11
CA TRP A 156 21.29 3.99 -7.94
C TRP A 156 21.15 5.11 -6.92
N ASP A 157 20.72 6.31 -7.32
CA ASP A 157 20.47 7.44 -6.40
C ASP A 157 19.35 7.16 -5.38
N SER A 158 18.48 6.18 -5.66
CA SER A 158 17.44 5.75 -4.72
C SER A 158 17.96 4.75 -3.67
N PHE A 159 19.13 4.14 -3.91
CA PHE A 159 19.67 3.08 -3.06
C PHE A 159 20.39 3.66 -1.84
N ASN A 160 20.41 2.87 -0.77
CA ASN A 160 21.27 3.07 0.38
C ASN A 160 21.65 1.71 0.97
N ASN A 161 22.72 1.65 1.76
CA ASN A 161 23.20 0.38 2.32
C ASN A 161 22.36 -0.14 3.51
N GLY A 162 21.40 0.64 4.00
CA GLY A 162 20.60 0.34 5.18
C GLY A 162 19.23 -0.29 4.91
N ASP A 163 18.73 -0.27 3.68
CA ASP A 163 17.41 -0.76 3.33
C ASP A 163 17.49 -1.95 2.34
N CYS A 164 16.34 -2.58 2.05
CA CYS A 164 16.19 -3.54 0.96
C CYS A 164 15.49 -2.89 -0.24
N PHE A 165 15.76 -3.39 -1.44
CA PHE A 165 15.20 -2.88 -2.68
C PHE A 165 14.68 -4.03 -3.56
N ILE A 166 13.65 -3.77 -4.37
CA ILE A 166 13.10 -4.74 -5.31
C ILE A 166 13.01 -4.08 -6.69
N LEU A 167 13.88 -4.47 -7.61
CA LEU A 167 13.82 -4.09 -9.01
C LEU A 167 12.95 -5.11 -9.76
N ASP A 168 11.77 -4.67 -10.16
CA ASP A 168 10.80 -5.50 -10.89
C ASP A 168 10.88 -5.21 -12.39
N LEU A 169 11.35 -6.21 -13.15
CA LEU A 169 11.50 -6.20 -14.61
C LEU A 169 10.50 -7.15 -15.29
N GLY A 170 9.33 -7.36 -14.70
CA GLY A 170 8.28 -8.20 -15.27
C GLY A 170 8.49 -9.69 -14.97
N ASN A 171 9.23 -10.39 -15.82
CA ASN A 171 9.51 -11.83 -15.67
C ASN A 171 10.63 -12.11 -14.66
N ASN A 172 11.50 -11.13 -14.42
CA ASN A 172 12.57 -11.22 -13.44
C ASN A 172 12.36 -10.16 -12.37
N ILE A 173 12.43 -10.57 -11.10
CA ILE A 173 12.28 -9.73 -9.92
C ILE A 173 13.58 -9.83 -9.14
N TYR A 174 14.33 -8.75 -9.05
CA TYR A 174 15.61 -8.69 -8.35
C TYR A 174 15.41 -8.05 -6.98
N GLN A 175 15.51 -8.85 -5.93
CA GLN A 175 15.59 -8.39 -4.55
C GLN A 175 17.06 -8.13 -4.21
N TRP A 176 17.37 -6.90 -3.81
CA TRP A 176 18.68 -6.49 -3.36
C TRP A 176 18.63 -6.09 -1.88
N CYS A 177 19.55 -6.59 -1.06
CA CYS A 177 19.61 -6.28 0.36
C CYS A 177 20.91 -5.51 0.68
N GLY A 178 20.79 -4.28 1.19
CA GLY A 178 21.95 -3.50 1.59
C GLY A 178 22.75 -4.17 2.70
N SER A 179 24.07 -3.93 2.72
CA SER A 179 24.99 -4.56 3.69
C SER A 179 24.61 -4.32 5.16
N LYS A 180 23.94 -3.21 5.46
CA LYS A 180 23.48 -2.82 6.81
C LYS A 180 21.97 -3.01 7.04
N SER A 181 21.25 -3.58 6.08
CA SER A 181 19.81 -3.83 6.19
C SER A 181 19.47 -4.85 7.28
N ASN A 182 18.34 -4.63 7.96
CA ASN A 182 17.96 -5.43 9.10
C ASN A 182 17.22 -6.72 8.70
N ARG A 183 17.17 -7.72 9.59
CA ARG A 183 16.53 -9.02 9.30
C ARG A 183 15.03 -8.93 8.98
N PHE A 184 14.31 -7.97 9.55
CA PHE A 184 12.88 -7.77 9.30
C PHE A 184 12.63 -7.20 7.91
N GLU A 185 13.47 -6.26 7.47
CA GLU A 185 13.44 -5.71 6.10
C GLU A 185 13.71 -6.80 5.07
N ARG A 186 14.75 -7.61 5.27
CA ARG A 186 15.08 -8.74 4.37
C ARG A 186 13.96 -9.76 4.27
N LEU A 187 13.34 -10.11 5.41
CA LEU A 187 12.20 -11.01 5.44
C LEU A 187 10.98 -10.40 4.72
N LYS A 188 10.69 -9.12 4.94
CA LYS A 188 9.57 -8.46 4.26
C LYS A 188 9.85 -8.31 2.77
N ALA A 189 11.05 -7.90 2.37
CA ALA A 189 11.45 -7.81 0.97
C ALA A 189 11.19 -9.15 0.27
N THR A 190 11.53 -10.26 0.93
CA THR A 190 11.21 -11.61 0.42
C THR A 190 9.71 -11.86 0.27
N GLN A 191 8.90 -11.45 1.25
CA GLN A 191 7.43 -11.57 1.15
C GLN A 191 6.84 -10.70 0.03
N VAL A 192 7.34 -9.48 -0.14
CA VAL A 192 6.90 -8.56 -1.20
C VAL A 192 7.31 -9.10 -2.57
N SER A 193 8.55 -9.55 -2.75
CA SER A 193 9.04 -10.17 -4.00
C SER A 193 8.20 -11.39 -4.40
N LYS A 194 7.89 -12.26 -3.43
CA LYS A 194 6.99 -13.41 -3.65
C LYS A 194 5.57 -12.95 -3.97
N GLY A 195 5.06 -11.92 -3.29
CA GLY A 195 3.75 -11.33 -3.57
C GLY A 195 3.65 -10.80 -5.00
N ILE A 196 4.66 -10.08 -5.50
CA ILE A 196 4.71 -9.62 -6.89
C ILE A 196 4.69 -10.84 -7.84
N ARG A 197 5.53 -11.84 -7.60
CA ARG A 197 5.56 -13.07 -8.41
C ARG A 197 4.20 -13.78 -8.43
N ASP A 198 3.64 -14.07 -7.27
CA ASP A 198 2.47 -14.94 -7.12
C ASP A 198 1.18 -14.22 -7.49
N ASN A 199 1.01 -12.97 -7.05
CA ASN A 199 -0.24 -12.23 -7.20
C ASN A 199 -0.29 -11.37 -8.46
N GLU A 200 0.81 -10.71 -8.83
CA GLU A 200 0.85 -9.83 -10.01
C GLU A 200 1.29 -10.56 -11.28
N ARG A 201 2.06 -11.66 -11.16
CA ARG A 201 2.54 -12.46 -12.31
C ARG A 201 1.97 -13.87 -12.36
N SER A 202 1.07 -14.22 -11.44
CA SER A 202 0.43 -15.55 -11.36
C SER A 202 1.46 -16.69 -11.25
N GLY A 203 2.55 -16.45 -10.52
CA GLY A 203 3.63 -17.43 -10.30
C GLY A 203 4.64 -17.55 -11.45
N ARG A 204 4.48 -16.81 -12.55
CA ARG A 204 5.28 -16.98 -13.78
C ARG A 204 6.59 -16.19 -13.84
N ALA A 205 6.94 -15.48 -12.77
CA ALA A 205 8.19 -14.72 -12.66
C ALA A 205 9.23 -15.45 -11.79
N GLN A 206 10.51 -15.12 -12.00
CA GLN A 206 11.61 -15.61 -11.17
C GLN A 206 12.09 -14.52 -10.22
N VAL A 207 12.33 -14.89 -8.95
CA VAL A 207 12.89 -14.00 -7.93
C VAL A 207 14.36 -14.32 -7.76
N HIS A 208 15.21 -13.31 -7.94
CA HIS A 208 16.66 -13.36 -7.74
C HIS A 208 16.97 -12.55 -6.48
N VAL A 209 17.72 -13.12 -5.54
CA VAL A 209 18.10 -12.44 -4.29
C VAL A 209 19.60 -12.20 -4.29
N SER A 210 20.01 -10.96 -4.07
CA SER A 210 21.41 -10.55 -3.98
C SER A 210 21.63 -9.58 -2.83
N GLU A 211 22.89 -9.44 -2.43
CA GLU A 211 23.36 -8.46 -1.45
C GLU A 211 24.36 -7.50 -2.10
N GLU A 212 24.67 -6.41 -1.40
CA GLU A 212 25.68 -5.43 -1.83
C GLU A 212 27.02 -6.11 -2.20
N GLY A 213 27.44 -5.94 -3.45
CA GLY A 213 28.65 -6.54 -4.04
C GLY A 213 28.42 -7.88 -4.75
N SER A 214 27.18 -8.36 -4.85
CA SER A 214 26.79 -9.60 -5.54
C SER A 214 25.67 -9.40 -6.56
N GLU A 215 25.58 -8.19 -7.12
CA GLU A 215 24.53 -7.78 -8.05
C GLU A 215 24.54 -8.64 -9.33
N PRO A 216 23.41 -9.27 -9.70
CA PRO A 216 23.31 -10.01 -10.96
C PRO A 216 23.44 -9.10 -12.17
N GLU A 217 23.93 -9.64 -13.28
CA GLU A 217 24.13 -8.88 -14.52
C GLU A 217 22.86 -8.16 -15.00
N GLY A 218 21.70 -8.82 -14.92
CA GLY A 218 20.41 -8.23 -15.31
C GLY A 218 20.02 -6.99 -14.50
N MET A 219 20.50 -6.85 -13.26
CA MET A 219 20.31 -5.65 -12.45
C MET A 219 21.25 -4.52 -12.90
N LEU A 220 22.53 -4.84 -13.14
CA LEU A 220 23.55 -3.89 -13.59
C LEU A 220 23.29 -3.38 -15.02
N GLN A 221 22.68 -4.18 -15.89
CA GLN A 221 22.28 -3.74 -17.23
C GLN A 221 21.24 -2.61 -17.20
N VAL A 222 20.37 -2.56 -16.19
CA VAL A 222 19.33 -1.53 -16.05
C VAL A 222 19.82 -0.32 -15.26
N LEU A 223 20.54 -0.56 -14.16
CA LEU A 223 20.96 0.52 -13.25
C LEU A 223 22.34 1.11 -13.59
N GLY A 224 23.14 0.41 -14.41
CA GLY A 224 24.54 0.74 -14.63
C GLY A 224 25.47 0.24 -13.51
N PRO A 225 26.77 0.59 -13.55
CA PRO A 225 27.74 0.19 -12.53
C PRO A 225 27.39 0.77 -11.16
N MET A 226 27.50 -0.05 -10.11
CA MET A 226 27.15 0.37 -8.76
C MET A 226 28.16 1.41 -8.20
N PRO A 227 27.70 2.59 -7.77
CA PRO A 227 28.54 3.57 -7.09
C PRO A 227 28.68 3.24 -5.59
N ALA A 228 29.44 4.05 -4.86
CA ALA A 228 29.42 3.99 -3.40
C ALA A 228 28.06 4.46 -2.87
N LEU A 229 27.39 3.64 -2.06
CA LEU A 229 26.04 3.93 -1.56
C LEU A 229 26.06 4.68 -0.21
N PRO A 230 25.15 5.65 -0.01
CA PRO A 230 25.02 6.34 1.27
C PRO A 230 24.50 5.42 2.38
N ALA A 231 24.66 5.88 3.63
CA ALA A 231 24.05 5.22 4.79
C ALA A 231 22.52 5.37 4.77
N GLY A 232 21.79 4.33 5.22
CA GLY A 232 20.35 4.42 5.42
C GLY A 232 19.96 5.40 6.54
N THR A 233 18.76 5.97 6.44
CA THR A 233 18.18 6.83 7.48
C THR A 233 17.67 6.01 8.66
N GLU A 234 17.84 6.51 9.89
CA GLU A 234 17.34 5.85 11.10
C GLU A 234 15.80 5.77 11.14
N ASP A 235 15.28 4.63 11.60
CA ASP A 235 13.86 4.46 11.88
C ASP A 235 13.46 5.27 13.13
N THR A 236 12.85 6.43 12.94
CA THR A 236 12.46 7.39 14.00
C THR A 236 11.36 6.84 14.91
N ALA A 237 11.74 6.12 15.98
CA ALA A 237 10.80 5.54 16.95
C ALA A 237 10.78 6.24 18.33
N LYS A 238 11.68 7.19 18.60
CA LYS A 238 11.91 7.73 19.95
C LYS A 238 10.91 8.81 20.38
N GLU A 239 10.30 9.56 19.46
CA GLU A 239 9.45 10.72 19.80
C GLU A 239 8.00 10.33 20.15
N ASP A 240 7.48 9.23 19.58
CA ASP A 240 6.08 8.80 19.76
C ASP A 240 5.69 8.31 21.16
N ALA A 241 6.65 7.88 21.98
CA ALA A 241 6.36 7.23 23.26
C ALA A 241 5.96 8.22 24.37
N ALA A 242 6.50 9.45 24.34
CA ALA A 242 6.24 10.46 25.38
C ALA A 242 4.86 11.10 25.24
N ASN A 243 4.37 11.27 24.01
CA ASN A 243 3.12 11.99 23.70
C ASN A 243 1.85 11.20 24.01
N ARG A 244 1.92 9.86 24.15
CA ARG A 244 0.74 9.00 24.42
C ARG A 244 0.11 9.18 25.80
N LYS A 245 0.78 9.86 26.73
CA LYS A 245 0.30 10.05 28.11
C LYS A 245 -0.67 11.21 28.29
N LEU A 246 -0.85 12.06 27.27
CA LEU A 246 -1.69 13.25 27.33
C LEU A 246 -2.85 13.08 26.35
N ALA A 247 -4.06 12.81 26.88
CA ALA A 247 -5.30 12.83 26.12
C ALA A 247 -6.28 13.80 26.79
N LYS A 248 -7.03 14.56 25.99
CA LYS A 248 -8.08 15.46 26.47
C LYS A 248 -9.40 15.05 25.84
N LEU A 249 -10.44 14.98 26.66
CA LEU A 249 -11.81 14.87 26.20
C LEU A 249 -12.38 16.29 26.08
N TYR A 250 -12.77 16.67 24.86
CA TYR A 250 -13.49 17.92 24.63
C TYR A 250 -14.99 17.66 24.86
N LYS A 251 -15.65 18.59 25.56
CA LYS A 251 -17.11 18.58 25.75
C LYS A 251 -17.76 19.45 24.71
#